data_AF-A0A3N5FRM1-F1
#
_entry.id   AF-A0A3N5FRM1-F1
#
_cell.length_a   1.000
_cell.length_b   1.000
_cell.length_c   1.000
_cell.angle_alpha   90.00
_cell.angle_beta   90.00
_cell.angle_gamma   90.00
#
_symmetry.space_group_name_H-M   'P 1'
#
loop_
_entity.id
_entity.type
_entity.pdbx_description
1 polymer ?
#
loop_
_entity_poly.entity_id
_entity_poly.type
_entity_poly.pdbx_seq_one_letter_code
_entity_poly.pdbx_strand_id
1 'polypeptide(L)'
;NILPAVALEAKNAVRNARSTVGTITEALDVLRILFTHLGEVGCPKGHGPAGSFSPEEATAELAAGRVGDPFLLVVRIPRPKKGAGEALAELIRQGFQRRLQGDEVVRMEPGEKWPAKLDPLPLVLGRFPAKAETAARVLDTLEQGYKMNGGRVEARGGLGIRLYSRDLSCPECGETIRRPTPPLFSFNSPLGACPRCQGFGRVIGIDRERVVPDPRRSLSERPIAPWNTPAYEELYDGLLAAARKRKIPLSVPWADLPEKDREWVWSGPGPFVNLLEFFEWLEGRTYKVHVRVLLARYRAYTLCPDCQGTRLRPEAAAVRLEGKTLPELTALSVEQLRAWLAARRWTPRQREVAGHLLDELTERVEVLHRVGLDYLTLDRQARTLSGGETQRIHLAAALGSGLTSTLYVLDEPTIGLHPQDSERLLSLLRDLAARGNTVLVVEHDRTLIRGADHVIDLGPAAGEQGGRVVAEGPLEAILASEDSLTGRYLRERPQTPARRHMARFRREQGWETLSEELSALPRIAIRGARAHNLKNVDVDFPLGALVAVTGVSGSGKSTL
;
A
#
# COMPACT_ATOMS: atom_id res chain seq x y z
N ASN A 1 -40.62 16.67 6.16
CA ASN A 1 -39.25 16.35 6.61
C ASN A 1 -38.46 15.82 5.44
N ILE A 2 -37.41 16.54 5.02
CA ILE A 2 -36.50 16.07 3.97
C ILE A 2 -35.50 15.14 4.66
N LEU A 3 -35.35 13.90 4.16
CA LEU A 3 -34.35 12.96 4.69
C LEU A 3 -32.94 13.53 4.47
N PRO A 4 -31.97 13.24 5.35
CA PRO A 4 -30.57 13.52 5.06
C PRO A 4 -30.19 12.89 3.72
N ALA A 5 -29.59 13.67 2.83
CA ALA A 5 -29.27 13.24 1.47
C ALA A 5 -27.76 13.05 1.29
N VAL A 6 -27.38 11.95 0.65
CA VAL A 6 -26.01 11.62 0.26
C VAL A 6 -25.96 11.56 -1.27
N ALA A 7 -25.21 12.48 -1.87
CA ALA A 7 -24.97 12.49 -3.31
C ALA A 7 -23.71 11.69 -3.66
N LEU A 8 -23.82 10.78 -4.63
CA LEU A 8 -22.74 9.97 -5.17
C LEU A 8 -22.55 10.32 -6.66
N GLU A 9 -21.60 11.22 -6.93
CA GLU A 9 -21.29 11.69 -8.28
C GLU A 9 -20.29 10.77 -9.00
N ALA A 10 -20.40 10.68 -10.33
CA ALA A 10 -19.48 9.89 -11.17
C ALA A 10 -18.06 10.51 -11.31
N LYS A 11 -17.85 11.76 -10.85
CA LYS A 11 -16.56 12.44 -10.95
C LYS A 11 -15.61 11.99 -9.85
N ASN A 12 -14.37 11.67 -10.24
CA ASN A 12 -13.26 11.47 -9.30
C ASN A 12 -12.96 12.76 -8.52
N ALA A 13 -13.67 12.98 -7.42
CA ALA A 13 -13.46 14.13 -6.53
C ALA A 13 -12.15 13.99 -5.74
N VAL A 14 -11.68 12.76 -5.51
CA VAL A 14 -10.51 12.49 -4.66
C VAL A 14 -9.21 12.70 -5.42
N ARG A 15 -8.65 13.90 -5.30
CA ARG A 15 -7.31 14.25 -5.83
C ARG A 15 -6.16 13.96 -4.86
N ASN A 16 -6.47 13.58 -3.61
CA ASN A 16 -5.47 13.39 -2.57
C ASN A 16 -4.63 12.13 -2.84
N ALA A 17 -3.31 12.31 -2.98
CA ALA A 17 -2.35 11.23 -3.23
C ALA A 17 -2.19 10.24 -2.07
N ARG A 18 -2.72 10.53 -0.87
CA ARG A 18 -2.68 9.63 0.29
C ARG A 18 -3.91 8.72 0.41
N SER A 19 -5.02 9.05 -0.25
CA SER A 19 -6.24 8.24 -0.16
C SER A 19 -6.09 6.92 -0.92
N THR A 20 -6.58 5.82 -0.35
CA THR A 20 -6.64 4.49 -0.97
C THR A 20 -8.05 3.92 -0.91
N VAL A 21 -8.28 2.80 -1.60
CA VAL A 21 -9.53 2.03 -1.50
C VAL A 21 -9.84 1.70 -0.02
N GLY A 22 -8.84 1.22 0.72
CA GLY A 22 -8.98 0.89 2.14
C GLY A 22 -9.30 2.08 3.04
N THR A 23 -8.86 3.30 2.71
CA THR A 23 -9.25 4.49 3.50
C THR A 23 -10.65 4.99 3.16
N ILE A 24 -11.10 4.87 1.91
CA ILE A 24 -12.46 5.31 1.50
C ILE A 24 -13.51 4.34 2.06
N THR A 25 -13.19 3.05 2.09
CA THR A 25 -14.09 2.00 2.60
C THR A 25 -13.98 1.81 4.12
N GLU A 26 -13.07 2.53 4.79
CA GLU A 26 -12.72 2.35 6.21
C GLU A 26 -12.23 0.94 6.59
N ALA A 27 -12.09 0.02 5.64
CA ALA A 27 -11.54 -1.32 5.87
C ALA A 27 -10.11 -1.25 6.43
N LEU A 28 -9.34 -0.25 6.01
CA LEU A 28 -8.00 -0.02 6.56
C LEU A 28 -8.04 0.41 8.02
N ASP A 29 -9.04 1.16 8.45
CA ASP A 29 -9.15 1.62 9.85
C ASP A 29 -9.49 0.46 10.78
N VAL A 30 -10.40 -0.43 10.37
CA VAL A 30 -10.67 -1.69 11.07
C VAL A 30 -9.39 -2.53 11.18
N LEU A 31 -8.64 -2.68 10.08
CA LEU A 31 -7.36 -3.39 10.09
C LEU A 31 -6.35 -2.78 11.07
N ARG A 32 -6.22 -1.45 11.13
CA ARG A 32 -5.29 -0.78 12.07
C ARG A 32 -5.62 -1.12 13.53
N ILE A 33 -6.91 -1.17 13.85
CA ILE A 33 -7.38 -1.53 15.19
C ILE A 33 -7.12 -3.02 15.45
N LEU A 34 -7.40 -3.91 14.50
CA LEU A 34 -7.07 -5.34 14.60
C LEU A 34 -5.58 -5.58 14.86
N PHE A 35 -4.69 -4.91 14.12
CA PHE A 35 -3.24 -5.01 14.34
C PHE A 35 -2.80 -4.49 15.70
N THR A 36 -3.51 -3.51 16.26
CA THR A 36 -3.22 -2.98 17.60
C THR A 36 -3.55 -4.01 18.68
N HIS A 37 -4.66 -4.74 18.54
CA HIS A 37 -5.14 -5.65 19.58
C HIS A 37 -4.65 -7.09 19.42
N LEU A 38 -4.52 -7.58 18.19
CA LEU A 38 -4.20 -8.97 17.88
C LEU A 38 -2.79 -9.16 17.26
N GLY A 39 -2.09 -8.06 16.94
CA GLY A 39 -0.81 -8.13 16.26
C GLY A 39 0.33 -8.63 17.16
N GLU A 40 1.07 -9.63 16.67
CA GLU A 40 2.33 -10.08 17.24
C GLU A 40 3.44 -9.08 16.89
N VAL A 41 4.11 -8.54 17.91
CA VAL A 41 5.14 -7.52 17.72
C VAL A 41 6.49 -8.18 17.48
N GLY A 42 7.14 -7.86 16.37
CA GLY A 42 8.52 -8.27 16.06
C GLY A 42 9.56 -7.16 16.31
N CYS A 43 10.83 -7.54 16.25
CA CYS A 43 11.95 -6.61 16.26
C CYS A 43 12.09 -5.90 14.90
N PRO A 44 12.12 -4.55 14.85
CA PRO A 44 12.34 -3.80 13.61
C PRO A 44 13.68 -4.08 12.92
N LYS A 45 14.66 -4.64 13.64
CA LYS A 45 15.98 -5.04 13.11
C LYS A 45 16.00 -6.48 12.56
N GLY A 46 14.88 -7.21 12.60
CA GLY A 46 14.75 -8.53 11.98
C GLY A 46 15.05 -9.75 12.88
N HIS A 47 15.28 -9.56 14.19
CA HIS A 47 15.58 -10.63 15.15
C HIS A 47 14.37 -11.51 15.58
N GLY A 48 13.24 -11.42 14.87
CA GLY A 48 12.03 -12.19 15.23
C GLY A 48 11.14 -11.55 16.31
N PRO A 49 10.36 -12.35 17.06
CA PRO A 49 9.30 -11.84 17.95
C PRO A 49 9.88 -11.11 19.15
N ALA A 50 9.23 -10.01 19.51
CA ALA A 50 9.50 -9.23 20.70
C ALA A 50 8.43 -9.47 21.76
N GLY A 51 8.83 -9.38 23.02
CA GLY A 51 7.98 -9.72 24.13
C GLY A 51 8.30 -8.91 25.38
N SER A 52 7.31 -8.86 26.27
CA SER A 52 7.52 -8.63 27.68
C SER A 52 7.54 -9.98 28.37
N PHE A 53 8.52 -10.23 29.23
CA PHE A 53 8.65 -11.48 29.97
C PHE A 53 8.45 -11.21 31.45
N SER A 54 7.49 -11.89 32.04
CA SER A 54 7.43 -12.06 33.49
C SER A 54 8.61 -12.90 33.98
N PRO A 55 9.03 -12.77 35.26
CA PRO A 55 10.04 -13.65 35.85
C PRO A 55 9.72 -15.14 35.66
N GLU A 56 8.44 -15.51 35.69
CA GLU A 56 7.94 -16.87 35.51
C GLU A 56 8.14 -17.35 34.05
N GLU A 57 7.76 -16.54 33.06
CA GLU A 57 7.96 -16.84 31.64
C GLU A 57 9.45 -16.94 31.28
N ALA A 58 10.27 -16.02 31.80
CA ALA A 58 11.71 -16.05 31.59
C ALA A 58 12.35 -17.29 32.23
N THR A 59 11.92 -17.66 33.44
CA THR A 59 12.32 -18.92 34.10
C THR A 59 11.95 -20.14 33.24
N ALA A 60 10.73 -20.18 32.70
CA ALA A 60 10.28 -21.27 31.86
C ALA A 60 11.09 -21.39 30.56
N GLU A 61 11.40 -20.27 29.90
CA GLU A 61 12.27 -20.26 28.72
C GLU A 61 13.70 -20.74 29.03
N LEU A 62 14.27 -20.32 30.16
CA LEU A 62 15.59 -20.75 30.59
C LEU A 62 15.61 -22.25 30.93
N ALA A 63 14.59 -22.75 31.62
CA ALA A 63 14.44 -24.17 31.92
C ALA A 63 14.26 -25.04 30.66
N ALA A 64 13.68 -24.47 29.59
CA ALA A 64 13.59 -25.11 28.28
C ALA A 64 14.91 -25.08 27.48
N GLY A 65 16.01 -24.58 28.06
CA GLY A 65 17.34 -24.62 27.45
C GLY A 65 17.60 -23.53 26.41
N ARG A 66 16.83 -22.43 26.39
CA ARG A 66 16.92 -21.38 25.35
C ARG A 66 18.29 -20.73 25.17
N VAL A 67 19.13 -20.72 26.20
CA VAL A 67 20.51 -20.17 26.16
C VAL A 67 21.58 -21.25 26.32
N GLY A 68 21.18 -22.51 26.49
CA GLY A 68 22.07 -23.62 26.81
C GLY A 68 22.62 -23.57 28.24
N ASP A 69 23.11 -24.71 28.69
CA ASP A 69 23.62 -24.87 30.05
C ASP A 69 25.14 -25.06 30.11
N PRO A 70 25.80 -24.63 31.21
CA PRO A 70 25.27 -23.79 32.28
C PRO A 70 25.10 -22.33 31.79
N PHE A 71 24.25 -21.56 32.47
CA PHE A 71 24.05 -20.15 32.15
C PHE A 71 24.29 -19.20 33.34
N LEU A 72 24.59 -17.95 33.01
CA LEU A 72 24.75 -16.82 33.93
C LEU A 72 23.57 -15.87 33.78
N LEU A 73 23.09 -15.33 34.90
CA LEU A 73 22.20 -14.17 34.90
C LEU A 73 22.99 -12.92 35.26
N VAL A 74 22.86 -11.90 34.41
CA VAL A 74 23.66 -10.69 34.44
C VAL A 74 22.74 -9.48 34.36
N VAL A 75 23.06 -8.44 35.11
CA VAL A 75 22.37 -7.16 35.04
C VAL A 75 23.38 -6.05 34.76
N ARG A 76 23.03 -5.12 33.89
CA ARG A 76 23.89 -4.00 33.49
C ARG A 76 23.51 -2.74 34.25
N ILE A 77 24.26 -2.41 35.30
CA ILE A 77 23.97 -1.25 36.15
C ILE A 77 24.69 -0.01 35.58
N PRO A 78 23.98 1.06 35.18
CA PRO A 78 24.62 2.29 34.72
C PRO A 78 25.38 2.96 35.85
N ARG A 79 26.51 3.61 35.53
CA ARG A 79 27.33 4.31 36.52
C ARG A 79 26.58 5.52 37.11
N PRO A 80 26.46 5.63 38.44
CA PRO A 80 25.88 6.81 39.07
C PRO A 80 26.71 8.07 38.80
N LYS A 81 26.04 9.20 38.52
CA LYS A 81 26.72 10.50 38.27
C LYS A 81 27.52 11.01 39.49
N LYS A 82 27.09 10.67 40.71
CA LYS A 82 27.76 10.98 41.97
C LYS A 82 27.78 9.71 42.84
N GLY A 83 28.80 9.55 43.67
CA GLY A 83 28.87 8.43 44.63
C GLY A 83 29.08 7.04 44.00
N ALA A 84 29.69 6.93 42.81
CA ALA A 84 29.88 5.63 42.14
C ALA A 84 30.67 4.62 42.99
N GLY A 85 31.67 5.06 43.76
CA GLY A 85 32.41 4.17 44.67
C GLY A 85 31.55 3.65 45.82
N GLU A 86 30.71 4.52 46.42
CA GLU A 86 29.77 4.14 47.47
C GLU A 86 28.71 3.18 46.95
N ALA A 87 28.18 3.42 45.74
CA ALA A 87 27.23 2.53 45.09
C ALA A 87 27.82 1.14 44.80
N LEU A 88 29.10 1.07 44.40
CA LEU A 88 29.78 -0.22 44.23
C LEU A 88 29.98 -0.94 45.58
N ALA A 89 30.39 -0.19 46.61
CA ALA A 89 30.55 -0.75 47.96
C ALA A 89 29.22 -1.25 48.55
N GLU A 90 28.12 -0.58 48.26
CA GLU A 90 26.75 -1.00 48.60
C GLU A 90 26.40 -2.34 47.93
N LEU A 91 26.63 -2.47 46.62
CA LEU A 91 26.38 -3.72 45.89
C LEU A 91 27.17 -4.89 46.48
N ILE A 92 28.44 -4.67 46.82
CA ILE A 92 29.29 -5.69 47.47
C ILE A 92 28.72 -6.06 48.85
N ARG A 93 28.26 -5.06 49.62
CA ARG A 93 27.66 -5.28 50.95
C ARG A 93 26.35 -6.06 50.89
N GLN A 94 25.57 -5.87 49.82
CA GLN A 94 24.35 -6.64 49.53
C GLN A 94 24.63 -8.06 49.02
N GLY A 95 25.90 -8.45 48.88
CA GLY A 95 26.32 -9.80 48.49
C GLY A 95 26.64 -9.97 47.01
N PHE A 96 26.53 -8.92 46.18
CA PHE A 96 26.92 -8.99 44.78
C PHE A 96 28.43 -8.82 44.63
N GLN A 97 29.14 -9.94 44.57
CA GLN A 97 30.61 -9.96 44.57
C GLN A 97 31.22 -10.28 43.20
N ARG A 98 30.43 -10.42 42.14
CA ARG A 98 30.91 -10.89 40.83
C ARG A 98 30.45 -9.98 39.70
N ARG A 99 31.34 -9.70 38.75
CA ARG A 99 31.07 -8.96 37.50
C ARG A 99 31.68 -9.69 36.31
N LEU A 100 31.23 -9.34 35.10
CA LEU A 100 31.88 -9.78 33.87
C LEU A 100 32.97 -8.81 33.43
N GLN A 101 34.05 -9.36 32.88
CA GLN A 101 35.09 -8.64 32.17
C GLN A 101 35.39 -9.40 30.87
N GLY A 102 34.76 -8.97 29.77
CA GLY A 102 34.64 -9.81 28.57
C GLY A 102 33.72 -11.00 28.85
N ASP A 103 34.27 -12.21 28.74
CA ASP A 103 33.56 -13.46 29.05
C ASP A 103 33.99 -14.09 30.39
N GLU A 104 34.94 -13.47 31.10
CA GLU A 104 35.41 -13.95 32.41
C GLU A 104 34.59 -13.37 33.57
N VAL A 105 34.30 -14.22 34.55
CA VAL A 105 33.66 -13.82 35.82
C VAL A 105 34.74 -13.42 36.81
N VAL A 106 34.81 -12.13 37.13
CA VAL A 106 35.79 -11.53 38.04
C VAL A 106 35.12 -11.19 39.38
N ARG A 107 35.81 -11.49 40.49
CA ARG A 107 35.37 -11.11 41.83
C ARG A 107 35.67 -9.63 42.08
N MET A 108 34.70 -8.91 42.63
CA MET A 108 34.85 -7.52 43.05
C MET A 108 35.28 -7.46 44.51
N GLU A 109 36.24 -6.60 44.81
CA GLU A 109 36.82 -6.47 46.15
C GLU A 109 36.31 -5.22 46.88
N PRO A 110 36.10 -5.29 48.21
CA PRO A 110 35.75 -4.11 49.01
C PRO A 110 36.79 -3.00 48.84
N GLY A 111 36.34 -1.79 48.47
CA GLY A 111 37.23 -0.64 48.23
C GLY A 111 37.72 -0.50 46.77
N GLU A 112 37.36 -1.43 45.88
CA GLU A 112 37.55 -1.26 44.43
C GLU A 112 36.83 0.01 43.95
N LYS A 113 37.45 0.75 43.02
CA LYS A 113 36.82 1.89 42.36
C LYS A 113 35.97 1.38 41.19
N TRP A 114 34.84 2.04 40.91
CA TRP A 114 34.01 1.73 39.73
C TRP A 114 34.88 1.65 38.46
N PRO A 115 34.88 0.51 37.73
CA PRO A 115 35.76 0.35 36.58
C PRO A 115 35.36 1.31 35.45
N ALA A 116 36.22 2.28 35.12
CA ALA A 116 35.89 3.35 34.18
C ALA A 116 35.53 2.86 32.77
N LYS A 117 36.03 1.68 32.38
CA LYS A 117 35.75 1.05 31.07
C LYS A 117 34.48 0.19 31.07
N LEU A 118 33.84 -0.03 32.22
CA LEU A 118 32.64 -0.85 32.37
C LEU A 118 31.47 0.03 32.84
N ASP A 119 30.93 0.78 31.89
CA ASP A 119 29.69 1.55 32.05
C ASP A 119 28.76 1.24 30.87
N PRO A 120 27.67 0.48 31.07
CA PRO A 120 27.17 -0.04 32.35
C PRO A 120 27.99 -1.23 32.91
N LEU A 121 28.00 -1.38 34.25
CA LEU A 121 28.66 -2.48 34.98
C LEU A 121 27.88 -3.79 34.81
N PRO A 122 28.45 -4.85 34.19
CA PRO A 122 27.78 -6.14 34.03
C PRO A 122 27.91 -6.99 35.30
N LEU A 123 26.97 -6.82 36.22
CA LEU A 123 26.89 -7.52 37.50
C LEU A 123 26.36 -8.95 37.31
N VAL A 124 27.07 -9.96 37.82
CA VAL A 124 26.62 -11.35 37.78
C VAL A 124 25.75 -11.62 39.00
N LEU A 125 24.46 -11.88 38.79
CA LEU A 125 23.52 -12.22 39.86
C LEU A 125 23.66 -13.67 40.31
N GLY A 126 23.95 -14.58 39.36
CA GLY A 126 24.09 -16.00 39.67
C GLY A 126 24.58 -16.84 38.50
N ARG A 127 25.06 -18.05 38.82
CA ARG A 127 25.41 -19.11 37.86
C ARG A 127 24.54 -20.32 38.13
N PHE A 128 23.90 -20.84 37.09
CA PHE A 128 22.90 -21.91 37.20
C PHE A 128 23.30 -23.12 36.36
N PRO A 129 23.25 -24.35 36.93
CA PRO A 129 23.44 -25.60 36.20
C PRO A 129 22.14 -26.11 35.54
N ALA A 130 22.28 -27.06 34.61
CA ALA A 130 21.22 -27.73 33.85
C ALA A 130 20.30 -28.64 34.71
N LYS A 131 19.54 -28.10 35.68
CA LYS A 131 18.64 -28.93 36.52
C LYS A 131 17.32 -28.24 36.88
N ALA A 132 16.23 -29.01 36.80
CA ALA A 132 14.87 -28.57 37.15
C ALA A 132 14.74 -28.08 38.61
N GLU A 133 15.54 -28.61 39.54
CA GLU A 133 15.58 -28.19 40.95
C GLU A 133 16.01 -26.72 41.16
N THR A 134 16.52 -26.05 40.13
CA THR A 134 16.97 -24.67 40.21
C THR A 134 15.94 -23.63 39.78
N ALA A 135 14.76 -24.04 39.32
CA ALA A 135 13.74 -23.12 38.81
C ALA A 135 13.32 -22.04 39.82
N ALA A 136 13.06 -22.42 41.08
CA ALA A 136 12.72 -21.46 42.13
C ALA A 136 13.85 -20.43 42.37
N ARG A 137 15.10 -20.88 42.34
CA ARG A 137 16.27 -19.99 42.52
C ARG A 137 16.47 -19.06 41.33
N VAL A 138 16.22 -19.54 40.11
CA VAL A 138 16.27 -18.74 38.88
C VAL A 138 15.20 -17.66 38.93
N LEU A 139 13.98 -18.01 39.33
CA LEU A 139 12.86 -17.09 39.51
C LEU A 139 13.20 -15.96 40.48
N ASP A 140 13.62 -16.29 41.70
CA ASP A 140 14.02 -15.30 42.72
C ASP A 140 15.13 -14.35 42.20
N THR A 141 16.08 -14.91 41.44
CA THR A 141 17.19 -14.13 40.87
C THR A 141 16.73 -13.21 39.74
N LEU A 142 15.78 -13.65 38.91
CA LEU A 142 15.16 -12.81 37.88
C LEU A 142 14.33 -11.69 38.50
N GLU A 143 13.56 -11.97 39.56
CA GLU A 143 12.82 -10.95 40.30
C GLU A 143 13.76 -9.88 40.88
N GLN A 144 14.86 -10.30 41.51
CA GLN A 144 15.89 -9.40 42.02
C GLN A 144 16.50 -8.59 40.86
N GLY A 145 16.88 -9.22 39.77
CA GLY A 145 17.48 -8.55 38.62
C GLY A 145 16.57 -7.51 37.98
N TYR A 146 15.27 -7.82 37.86
CA TYR A 146 14.27 -6.87 37.37
C TYR A 146 14.11 -5.66 38.28
N LYS A 147 14.26 -5.81 39.60
CA LYS A 147 14.25 -4.68 40.55
C LYS A 147 15.48 -3.78 40.42
N MET A 148 16.62 -4.31 39.99
CA MET A 148 17.90 -3.59 39.96
C MET A 148 18.15 -2.71 38.72
N ASN A 149 17.60 -3.06 37.56
CA ASN A 149 17.92 -2.37 36.30
C ASN A 149 16.69 -2.09 35.43
N GLY A 150 15.71 -1.40 36.00
CA GLY A 150 14.50 -1.00 35.27
C GLY A 150 13.81 -2.17 34.57
N GLY A 151 13.85 -3.37 35.16
CA GLY A 151 13.19 -4.55 34.63
C GLY A 151 13.97 -5.39 33.61
N ARG A 152 15.29 -5.24 33.45
CA ARG A 152 16.08 -5.97 32.41
C ARG A 152 17.17 -6.88 32.98
N VAL A 153 17.23 -8.12 32.48
CA VAL A 153 18.24 -9.14 32.80
C VAL A 153 18.76 -9.77 31.51
N GLU A 154 20.06 -10.04 31.48
CA GLU A 154 20.77 -10.73 30.41
C GLU A 154 21.12 -12.15 30.87
N ALA A 155 20.68 -13.16 30.13
CA ALA A 155 21.06 -14.54 30.32
C ALA A 155 22.13 -14.93 29.30
N ARG A 156 23.24 -15.50 29.76
CA ARG A 156 24.35 -15.95 28.92
C ARG A 156 24.62 -17.43 29.12
N GLY A 157 24.56 -18.24 28.07
CA GLY A 157 24.90 -19.66 28.12
C GLY A 157 25.64 -20.11 26.86
N GLY A 158 25.84 -21.43 26.74
CA GLY A 158 26.61 -22.02 25.64
C GLY A 158 26.02 -21.82 24.24
N LEU A 159 24.71 -21.52 24.14
CA LEU A 159 24.03 -21.25 22.87
C LEU A 159 23.98 -19.75 22.53
N GLY A 160 24.42 -18.88 23.45
CA GLY A 160 24.49 -17.43 23.22
C GLY A 160 23.87 -16.60 24.33
N ILE A 161 23.48 -15.38 23.97
CA ILE A 161 22.96 -14.37 24.89
C ILE A 161 21.47 -14.15 24.59
N ARG A 162 20.66 -14.06 25.65
CA ARG A 162 19.25 -13.71 25.57
C ARG A 162 18.91 -12.65 26.60
N LEU A 163 18.12 -11.67 26.21
CA LEU A 163 17.72 -10.52 27.00
C LEU A 163 16.26 -10.68 27.41
N TYR A 164 16.00 -10.48 28.69
CA TYR A 164 14.67 -10.56 29.28
C TYR A 164 14.32 -9.21 29.89
N SER A 165 13.09 -8.76 29.67
CA SER A 165 12.62 -7.45 30.09
C SER A 165 11.14 -7.50 30.46
N ARG A 166 10.74 -6.76 31.50
CA ARG A 166 9.32 -6.49 31.79
C ARG A 166 8.67 -5.61 30.72
N ASP A 167 9.43 -4.68 30.15
CA ASP A 167 8.99 -3.87 29.03
C ASP A 167 9.07 -4.66 27.73
N LEU A 168 8.19 -4.34 26.79
CA LEU A 168 8.21 -4.92 25.45
C LEU A 168 9.55 -4.62 24.78
N SER A 169 10.35 -5.66 24.52
CA SER A 169 11.69 -5.50 23.96
C SER A 169 12.11 -6.72 23.12
N CYS A 170 13.14 -6.52 22.30
CA CYS A 170 13.74 -7.59 21.54
C CYS A 170 14.63 -8.49 22.44
N PRO A 171 14.40 -9.81 22.50
CA PRO A 171 15.22 -10.73 23.28
C PRO A 171 16.68 -10.88 22.79
N GLU A 172 17.00 -10.45 21.58
CA GLU A 172 18.34 -10.60 21.01
C GLU A 172 19.15 -9.30 21.11
N CYS A 173 18.59 -8.18 20.68
CA CYS A 173 19.31 -6.90 20.62
C CYS A 173 18.97 -5.91 21.74
N GLY A 174 17.95 -6.20 22.56
CA GLY A 174 17.57 -5.39 23.73
C GLY A 174 16.88 -4.07 23.39
N GLU A 175 16.59 -3.86 22.09
CA GLU A 175 15.84 -2.69 21.63
C GLU A 175 14.47 -2.65 22.31
N THR A 176 14.14 -1.50 22.90
CA THR A 176 12.85 -1.30 23.55
C THR A 176 11.83 -0.95 22.49
N ILE A 177 10.72 -1.67 22.45
CA ILE A 177 9.73 -1.54 21.41
C ILE A 177 8.50 -0.85 21.97
N ARG A 178 8.01 0.14 21.23
CA ARG A 178 6.79 0.83 21.57
C ARG A 178 5.61 -0.12 21.40
N ARG A 179 4.72 -0.18 22.39
CA ARG A 179 3.44 -0.89 22.23
C ARG A 179 2.69 -0.31 21.02
N PRO A 180 2.21 -1.15 20.09
CA PRO A 180 1.45 -0.67 18.94
C PRO A 180 0.21 0.12 19.38
N THR A 181 -0.07 1.19 18.66
CA THR A 181 -1.30 1.98 18.77
C THR A 181 -1.85 2.22 17.36
N PRO A 182 -3.14 2.52 17.18
CA PRO A 182 -3.70 2.69 15.83
C PRO A 182 -2.96 3.73 14.96
N PRO A 183 -2.46 4.86 15.51
CA PRO A 183 -1.64 5.81 14.74
C PRO A 183 -0.33 5.24 14.18
N LEU A 184 0.25 4.20 14.79
CA LEU A 184 1.46 3.53 14.27
C LEU A 184 1.20 2.92 12.89
N PHE A 185 -0.02 2.48 12.64
CA PHE A 185 -0.44 1.83 11.40
C PHE A 185 -1.07 2.81 10.39
N SER A 186 -1.00 4.12 10.67
CA SER A 186 -1.52 5.17 9.80
C SER A 186 -0.40 5.92 9.10
N PHE A 187 -0.35 5.81 7.77
CA PHE A 187 0.53 6.63 6.93
C PHE A 187 0.09 8.11 6.86
N ASN A 188 -1.05 8.47 7.45
CA ASN A 188 -1.47 9.86 7.63
C ASN A 188 -0.98 10.45 8.96
N SER A 189 -0.49 9.62 9.88
CA SER A 189 0.07 10.05 11.16
C SER A 189 1.59 10.12 11.10
N PRO A 190 2.25 11.14 11.66
CA PRO A 190 3.72 11.20 11.73
C PRO A 190 4.34 10.05 12.53
N LEU A 191 3.54 9.41 13.41
CA LEU A 191 3.96 8.23 14.18
C LEU A 191 4.10 6.98 13.31
N GLY A 192 3.23 6.80 12.32
CA GLY A 192 3.22 5.62 11.46
C GLY A 192 3.82 5.85 10.07
N ALA A 193 3.81 7.08 9.59
CA ALA A 193 4.29 7.43 8.26
C ALA A 193 5.81 7.26 8.13
N CYS A 194 6.23 6.66 7.01
CA CYS A 194 7.63 6.63 6.60
C CYS A 194 8.19 8.06 6.56
N PRO A 195 9.33 8.35 7.22
CA PRO A 195 9.86 9.71 7.30
C PRO A 195 10.31 10.26 5.95
N ARG A 196 10.86 9.41 5.06
CA ARG A 196 11.37 9.82 3.74
C ARG A 196 10.28 10.25 2.77
N CYS A 197 9.22 9.45 2.64
CA CYS A 197 8.11 9.77 1.74
C CYS A 197 6.92 10.42 2.46
N GLN A 198 7.00 10.65 3.77
CA GLN A 198 5.92 11.24 4.58
C GLN A 198 4.55 10.56 4.34
N GLY A 199 4.54 9.23 4.21
CA GLY A 199 3.32 8.46 3.98
C GLY A 199 2.79 8.45 2.53
N PHE A 200 3.48 9.03 1.56
CA PHE A 200 3.07 8.96 0.14
C PHE A 200 3.45 7.63 -0.55
N GLY A 201 4.38 6.87 0.02
CA GLY A 201 4.90 5.61 -0.56
C GLY A 201 5.82 5.78 -1.76
N ARG A 202 5.95 7.00 -2.25
CA ARG A 202 6.71 7.35 -3.44
C ARG A 202 7.45 8.64 -3.21
N VAL A 203 8.60 8.76 -3.85
CA VAL A 203 9.41 9.98 -3.84
C VAL A 203 9.47 10.53 -5.24
N ILE A 204 9.67 11.84 -5.36
CA ILE A 204 9.98 12.45 -6.65
C ILE A 204 11.42 12.06 -6.94
N GLY A 205 11.62 11.29 -8.00
CA GLY A 205 12.92 10.88 -8.50
C GLY A 205 13.07 11.26 -9.96
N ILE A 206 14.26 11.02 -10.50
CA ILE A 206 14.53 11.17 -11.93
C ILE A 206 14.11 9.90 -12.65
N ASP A 207 13.30 10.07 -13.68
CA ASP A 207 12.83 9.01 -14.57
C ASP A 207 13.92 8.73 -15.63
N ARG A 208 14.58 7.59 -15.51
CA ARG A 208 15.69 7.21 -16.40
C ARG A 208 15.24 7.07 -17.86
N GLU A 209 14.02 6.61 -18.10
CA GLU A 209 13.46 6.45 -19.45
C GLU A 209 13.14 7.80 -20.08
N ARG A 210 12.72 8.81 -19.29
CA ARG A 210 12.54 10.17 -19.83
C ARG A 210 13.86 10.88 -20.10
N VAL A 211 14.91 10.55 -19.35
CA VAL A 211 16.25 11.07 -19.60
C VAL A 211 16.86 10.46 -20.85
N VAL A 212 16.62 9.17 -21.10
CA VAL A 212 17.03 8.46 -22.32
C VAL A 212 15.82 7.86 -23.04
N PRO A 213 15.05 8.68 -23.80
CA PRO A 213 13.76 8.27 -24.37
C PRO A 213 13.88 7.27 -25.52
N ASP A 214 14.98 7.29 -26.28
CA ASP A 214 15.26 6.27 -27.30
C ASP A 214 16.55 5.53 -26.95
N PRO A 215 16.45 4.35 -26.29
CA PRO A 215 17.62 3.60 -25.89
C PRO A 215 18.32 2.90 -27.07
N ARG A 216 17.78 2.99 -28.30
CA ARG A 216 18.44 2.47 -29.51
C ARG A 216 19.53 3.41 -30.03
N ARG A 217 19.54 4.67 -29.57
CA ARG A 217 20.58 5.64 -29.90
C ARG A 217 21.85 5.39 -29.09
N SER A 218 22.99 5.50 -29.74
CA SER A 218 24.33 5.40 -29.17
C SER A 218 24.80 6.70 -28.53
N LEU A 219 25.79 6.70 -27.64
CA LEU A 219 26.29 7.93 -27.00
C LEU A 219 26.70 9.02 -28.00
N SER A 220 27.26 8.65 -29.16
CA SER A 220 27.58 9.58 -30.25
C SER A 220 26.35 10.25 -30.86
N GLU A 221 25.21 9.58 -30.85
CA GLU A 221 23.93 10.11 -31.33
C GLU A 221 23.19 10.90 -30.25
N ARG A 222 23.81 11.19 -29.10
CA ARG A 222 23.24 12.01 -28.02
C ARG A 222 21.86 11.56 -27.46
N PRO A 223 21.76 10.37 -26.85
CA PRO A 223 20.51 9.80 -26.31
C PRO A 223 19.98 10.49 -25.04
N ILE A 224 20.81 11.26 -24.35
CA ILE A 224 20.49 11.96 -23.09
C ILE A 224 19.76 13.26 -23.42
N ALA A 225 18.43 13.20 -23.38
CA ALA A 225 17.55 14.31 -23.70
C ALA A 225 17.82 15.63 -22.94
N PRO A 226 18.09 15.66 -21.61
CA PRO A 226 18.26 16.94 -20.89
C PRO A 226 19.47 17.76 -21.33
N TRP A 227 20.48 17.14 -21.94
CA TRP A 227 21.69 17.82 -22.42
C TRP A 227 21.61 18.21 -23.90
N ASN A 228 20.52 17.90 -24.60
CA ASN A 228 20.33 18.28 -26.01
C ASN A 228 19.75 19.70 -26.20
N THR A 229 19.71 20.50 -25.14
CA THR A 229 19.31 21.91 -25.22
C THR A 229 20.54 22.81 -25.32
N PRO A 230 20.46 23.96 -26.02
CA PRO A 230 21.61 24.88 -26.17
C PRO A 230 22.27 25.29 -24.84
N ALA A 231 21.53 25.31 -23.74
CA ALA A 231 22.05 25.69 -22.43
C ALA A 231 22.97 24.63 -21.77
N TYR A 232 22.94 23.37 -22.23
CA TYR A 232 23.58 22.23 -21.57
C TYR A 232 24.34 21.30 -22.52
N GLU A 233 24.41 21.63 -23.80
CA GLU A 233 25.04 20.76 -24.81
C GLU A 233 26.55 20.56 -24.59
N GLU A 234 27.23 21.53 -23.97
CA GLU A 234 28.65 21.42 -23.61
C GLU A 234 28.94 20.28 -22.63
N LEU A 235 27.94 19.86 -21.81
CA LEU A 235 28.09 18.74 -20.88
C LEU A 235 28.31 17.41 -21.63
N TYR A 236 27.80 17.31 -22.85
CA TYR A 236 27.98 16.14 -23.70
C TYR A 236 29.43 15.95 -24.14
N ASP A 237 30.15 17.04 -24.41
CA ASP A 237 31.53 16.97 -24.87
C ASP A 237 32.46 16.43 -23.76
N GLY A 238 32.23 16.85 -22.52
CA GLY A 238 32.90 16.30 -21.34
C GLY A 238 32.64 14.80 -21.16
N LEU A 239 31.38 14.37 -21.28
CA LEU A 239 31.01 12.94 -21.22
C LEU A 239 31.72 12.13 -22.31
N LEU A 240 31.67 12.59 -23.57
CA LEU A 240 32.28 11.86 -24.69
C LEU A 240 33.80 11.74 -24.53
N ALA A 241 34.48 12.81 -24.08
CA ALA A 241 35.91 12.77 -23.82
C ALA A 241 36.27 11.78 -22.70
N ALA A 242 35.51 11.79 -21.60
CA ALA A 242 35.71 10.89 -20.48
C ALA A 242 35.43 9.42 -20.86
N ALA A 243 34.37 9.17 -21.65
CA ALA A 243 34.02 7.84 -22.15
C ALA A 243 35.11 7.26 -23.06
N ARG A 244 35.72 8.07 -23.95
CA ARG A 244 36.88 7.64 -24.77
C ARG A 244 38.05 7.20 -23.91
N LYS A 245 38.40 7.99 -22.89
CA LYS A 245 39.51 7.67 -21.96
C LYS A 245 39.25 6.36 -21.19
N ARG A 246 38.00 6.09 -20.84
CA ARG A 246 37.56 4.86 -20.16
C ARG A 246 37.32 3.68 -21.10
N LYS A 247 37.47 3.87 -22.42
CA LYS A 247 37.20 2.88 -23.47
C LYS A 247 35.75 2.38 -23.48
N ILE A 248 34.80 3.24 -23.14
CA ILE A 248 33.37 2.95 -23.29
C ILE A 248 33.00 3.08 -24.78
N PRO A 249 32.33 2.09 -25.39
CA PRO A 249 31.89 2.17 -26.78
C PRO A 249 30.94 3.34 -27.01
N LEU A 250 31.23 4.21 -27.98
CA LEU A 250 30.40 5.39 -28.26
C LEU A 250 29.28 5.13 -29.28
N SER A 251 29.48 4.15 -30.16
CA SER A 251 28.59 3.82 -31.29
C SER A 251 27.64 2.65 -31.00
N VAL A 252 27.72 2.05 -29.81
CA VAL A 252 26.81 0.99 -29.39
C VAL A 252 25.52 1.64 -28.86
N PRO A 253 24.33 1.13 -29.24
CA PRO A 253 23.05 1.57 -28.67
C PRO A 253 23.07 1.60 -27.13
N TRP A 254 22.41 2.59 -26.53
CA TRP A 254 22.35 2.72 -25.07
C TRP A 254 21.80 1.46 -24.37
N ALA A 255 20.81 0.79 -24.98
CA ALA A 255 20.25 -0.47 -24.50
C ALA A 255 21.28 -1.60 -24.41
N ASP A 256 22.28 -1.59 -25.28
CA ASP A 256 23.30 -2.64 -25.42
C ASP A 256 24.60 -2.30 -24.67
N LEU A 257 24.73 -1.07 -24.15
CA LEU A 257 25.85 -0.70 -23.28
C LEU A 257 25.84 -1.54 -22.00
N PRO A 258 27.01 -2.01 -21.52
CA PRO A 258 27.11 -2.70 -20.24
C PRO A 258 26.51 -1.88 -19.11
N GLU A 259 25.78 -2.52 -18.20
CA GLU A 259 25.10 -1.84 -17.07
C GLU A 259 26.06 -1.01 -16.23
N LYS A 260 27.27 -1.52 -15.96
CA LYS A 260 28.34 -0.79 -15.26
C LYS A 260 28.71 0.54 -15.92
N ASP A 261 28.65 0.61 -17.25
CA ASP A 261 29.02 1.80 -18.02
C ASP A 261 27.86 2.78 -18.05
N ARG A 262 26.61 2.28 -18.15
CA ARG A 262 25.40 3.11 -17.94
C ARG A 262 25.37 3.72 -16.55
N GLU A 263 25.60 2.93 -15.49
CA GLU A 263 25.65 3.44 -14.12
C GLU A 263 26.79 4.46 -13.92
N TRP A 264 27.92 4.28 -14.59
CA TRP A 264 29.00 5.28 -14.55
C TRP A 264 28.59 6.62 -15.18
N VAL A 265 27.78 6.64 -16.24
CA VAL A 265 27.19 7.89 -16.76
C VAL A 265 26.20 8.51 -15.77
N TRP A 266 25.48 7.68 -15.02
CA TRP A 266 24.50 8.14 -14.03
C TRP A 266 25.15 8.74 -12.78
N SER A 267 26.11 8.04 -12.17
CA SER A 267 26.65 8.38 -10.84
C SER A 267 28.15 8.14 -10.72
N GLY A 268 28.83 7.87 -11.82
CA GLY A 268 30.25 7.53 -11.82
C GLY A 268 31.14 8.75 -11.59
N PRO A 269 32.26 8.60 -10.86
CA PRO A 269 33.24 9.66 -10.73
C PRO A 269 34.01 9.84 -12.05
N GLY A 270 34.34 11.08 -12.39
CA GLY A 270 35.14 11.38 -13.58
C GLY A 270 35.32 12.87 -13.85
N PRO A 271 36.08 13.24 -14.89
CA PRO A 271 36.29 14.62 -15.31
C PRO A 271 35.13 15.14 -16.17
N PHE A 272 33.89 14.79 -15.80
CA PHE A 272 32.65 15.22 -16.44
C PHE A 272 31.56 15.29 -15.37
N VAL A 273 30.50 16.05 -15.61
CA VAL A 273 29.33 16.10 -14.72
C VAL A 273 28.46 14.88 -15.00
N ASN A 274 28.26 14.02 -14.01
CA ASN A 274 27.35 12.87 -14.17
C ASN A 274 25.87 13.30 -14.06
N LEU A 275 24.95 12.43 -14.44
CA LEU A 275 23.52 12.78 -14.47
C LEU A 275 22.96 13.12 -13.09
N LEU A 276 23.36 12.39 -12.04
CA LEU A 276 22.89 12.68 -10.68
C LEU A 276 23.37 14.05 -10.20
N GLU A 277 24.65 14.38 -10.39
CA GLU A 277 25.21 15.70 -10.08
C GLU A 277 24.50 16.82 -10.84
N PHE A 278 24.21 16.60 -12.13
CA PHE A 278 23.46 17.55 -12.95
C PHE A 278 22.05 17.82 -12.38
N PHE A 279 21.33 16.76 -12.00
CA PHE A 279 19.99 16.91 -11.42
C PHE A 279 20.03 17.50 -10.01
N GLU A 280 21.00 17.14 -9.17
CA GLU A 280 21.22 17.76 -7.85
C GLU A 280 21.52 19.27 -7.98
N TRP A 281 22.33 19.65 -8.97
CA TRP A 281 22.59 21.06 -9.28
C TRP A 281 21.33 21.80 -9.73
N LEU A 282 20.47 21.18 -10.55
CA LEU A 282 19.17 21.74 -10.93
C LEU A 282 18.23 21.89 -9.72
N GLU A 283 18.19 20.92 -8.81
CA GLU A 283 17.40 20.98 -7.56
C GLU A 283 17.75 22.22 -6.73
N GLY A 284 19.05 22.53 -6.60
CA GLY A 284 19.52 23.75 -5.93
C GLY A 284 19.12 25.06 -6.61
N ARG A 285 18.61 25.01 -7.85
CA ARG A 285 18.20 26.17 -8.66
C ARG A 285 16.68 26.22 -8.92
N THR A 286 15.90 25.45 -8.17
CA THR A 286 14.43 25.40 -8.28
C THR A 286 13.72 26.73 -8.02
N TYR A 287 14.41 27.76 -7.49
CA TYR A 287 13.89 29.13 -7.44
C TYR A 287 13.63 29.74 -8.83
N LYS A 288 14.29 29.24 -9.90
CA LYS A 288 14.05 29.68 -11.29
C LYS A 288 12.93 28.85 -11.94
N VAL A 289 11.93 29.52 -12.51
CA VAL A 289 10.76 28.86 -13.12
C VAL A 289 11.14 27.91 -14.26
N HIS A 290 12.01 28.32 -15.19
CA HIS A 290 12.43 27.46 -16.31
C HIS A 290 13.16 26.20 -15.85
N VAL A 291 13.92 26.27 -14.75
CA VAL A 291 14.57 25.09 -14.13
C VAL A 291 13.53 24.13 -13.58
N ARG A 292 12.49 24.64 -12.90
CA ARG A 292 11.37 23.80 -12.43
C ARG A 292 10.64 23.10 -13.57
N VAL A 293 10.41 23.80 -14.69
CA VAL A 293 9.76 23.24 -15.88
C VAL A 293 10.63 22.15 -16.50
N LEU A 294 11.94 22.37 -16.61
CA LEU A 294 12.88 21.36 -17.09
C LEU A 294 12.89 20.12 -16.19
N LEU A 295 13.05 20.29 -14.88
CA LEU A 295 13.03 19.20 -13.90
C LEU A 295 11.71 18.41 -13.96
N ALA A 296 10.57 19.08 -14.10
CA ALA A 296 9.27 18.42 -14.17
C ALA A 296 9.15 17.46 -15.36
N ARG A 297 9.85 17.72 -16.48
CA ARG A 297 9.84 16.82 -17.65
C ARG A 297 10.51 15.48 -17.35
N TYR A 298 11.59 15.49 -16.56
CA TYR A 298 12.39 14.30 -16.27
C TYR A 298 12.09 13.67 -14.91
N ARG A 299 11.18 14.24 -14.13
CA ARG A 299 10.75 13.66 -12.87
C ARG A 299 9.63 12.66 -13.08
N ALA A 300 9.73 11.55 -12.37
CA ALA A 300 8.61 10.66 -12.11
C ALA A 300 8.49 10.38 -10.63
N TYR A 301 7.34 9.85 -10.24
CA TYR A 301 7.17 9.30 -8.91
C TYR A 301 7.65 7.85 -8.94
N THR A 302 8.75 7.57 -8.27
CA THR A 302 9.25 6.21 -8.07
C THR A 302 8.88 5.72 -6.67
N LEU A 303 8.86 4.40 -6.48
CA LEU A 303 8.65 3.82 -5.15
C LEU A 303 9.69 4.37 -4.17
N CYS A 304 9.26 4.70 -2.96
CA CYS A 304 10.17 5.15 -1.93
C CYS A 304 11.15 4.02 -1.60
N PRO A 305 12.47 4.23 -1.64
CA PRO A 305 13.44 3.15 -1.41
C PRO A 305 13.45 2.66 0.05
N ASP A 306 13.08 3.50 1.02
CA ASP A 306 13.09 3.14 2.44
C ASP A 306 11.92 2.23 2.82
N CYS A 307 10.72 2.54 2.32
CA CYS A 307 9.50 1.80 2.65
C CYS A 307 8.98 0.93 1.50
N GLN A 308 9.60 1.00 0.32
CA GLN A 308 9.24 0.26 -0.89
C GLN A 308 7.76 0.34 -1.26
N GLY A 309 7.13 1.50 -1.02
CA GLY A 309 5.70 1.70 -1.30
C GLY A 309 4.75 1.44 -0.15
N THR A 310 5.19 0.80 0.94
CA THR A 310 4.35 0.46 2.10
C THR A 310 3.85 1.67 2.88
N ARG A 311 4.47 2.84 2.70
CA ARG A 311 4.12 4.14 3.32
C ARG A 311 4.34 4.22 4.83
N LEU A 312 4.65 3.09 5.47
CA LEU A 312 4.77 2.97 6.91
C LEU A 312 6.22 2.92 7.36
N ARG A 313 6.44 3.13 8.65
CA ARG A 313 7.75 2.93 9.28
C ARG A 313 8.07 1.44 9.50
N PRO A 314 9.35 1.06 9.65
CA PRO A 314 9.75 -0.31 9.95
C PRO A 314 9.09 -0.89 11.21
N GLU A 315 8.83 -0.07 12.23
CA GLU A 315 8.18 -0.50 13.48
C GLU A 315 6.76 -1.01 13.25
N ALA A 316 6.01 -0.40 12.32
CA ALA A 316 4.69 -0.87 11.94
C ALA A 316 4.76 -2.18 11.12
N ALA A 317 5.76 -2.28 10.24
CA ALA A 317 6.01 -3.48 9.44
C ALA A 317 6.51 -4.68 10.28
N ALA A 318 7.02 -4.42 11.48
CA ALA A 318 7.44 -5.45 12.42
C ALA A 318 6.26 -6.14 13.11
N VAL A 319 5.04 -5.59 13.05
CA VAL A 319 3.84 -6.19 13.63
C VAL A 319 3.16 -7.10 12.62
N ARG A 320 2.83 -8.32 13.03
CA ARG A 320 2.18 -9.33 12.18
C ARG A 320 0.85 -9.79 12.78
N LEU A 321 -0.19 -9.84 11.96
CA LEU A 321 -1.45 -10.50 12.28
C LEU A 321 -1.46 -11.84 11.54
N GLU A 322 -1.50 -12.95 12.28
CA GLU A 322 -1.63 -14.29 11.68
C GLU A 322 -0.52 -14.56 10.62
N GLY A 323 0.70 -14.09 10.92
CA GLY A 323 1.89 -14.22 10.08
C GLY A 323 2.07 -13.13 9.00
N LYS A 324 1.07 -12.27 8.76
CA LYS A 324 1.15 -11.21 7.74
C LYS A 324 1.22 -9.80 8.33
N THR A 325 2.03 -8.94 7.72
CA THR A 325 2.10 -7.51 8.04
C THR A 325 0.90 -6.76 7.46
N LEU A 326 0.64 -5.55 7.96
CA LEU A 326 -0.45 -4.73 7.43
C LEU A 326 -0.27 -4.43 5.93
N PRO A 327 0.91 -4.01 5.43
CA PRO A 327 1.12 -3.82 4.00
C PRO A 327 0.84 -5.08 3.17
N GLU A 328 1.28 -6.26 3.64
CA GLU A 328 1.04 -7.53 2.96
C GLU A 328 -0.45 -7.84 2.83
N LEU A 329 -1.26 -7.59 3.87
CA LEU A 329 -2.71 -7.78 3.81
C LEU A 329 -3.40 -6.77 2.91
N THR A 330 -2.99 -5.50 2.95
CA THR A 330 -3.59 -4.46 2.12
C THR A 330 -3.24 -4.58 0.64
N ALA A 331 -2.15 -5.28 0.31
CA ALA A 331 -1.72 -5.56 -1.05
C ALA A 331 -2.39 -6.82 -1.65
N LEU A 332 -3.09 -7.62 -0.84
CA LEU A 332 -3.95 -8.68 -1.37
C LEU A 332 -5.09 -8.05 -2.18
N SER A 333 -5.49 -8.72 -3.26
CA SER A 333 -6.74 -8.38 -3.92
C SER A 333 -7.92 -8.61 -2.95
N VAL A 334 -9.06 -7.95 -3.18
CA VAL A 334 -10.27 -8.14 -2.37
C VAL A 334 -10.66 -9.63 -2.33
N GLU A 335 -10.57 -10.34 -3.45
CA GLU A 335 -10.80 -11.78 -3.52
C GLU A 335 -9.84 -12.58 -2.63
N GLN A 336 -8.55 -12.26 -2.69
CA GLN A 336 -7.51 -12.92 -1.89
C GLN A 336 -7.66 -12.61 -0.40
N LEU A 337 -7.99 -11.37 -0.05
CA LEU A 337 -8.21 -10.95 1.33
C LEU A 337 -9.45 -11.65 1.91
N ARG A 338 -10.51 -11.78 1.11
CA ARG A 338 -11.71 -12.54 1.50
C ARG A 338 -11.37 -14.00 1.78
N ALA A 339 -10.68 -14.66 0.84
CA ALA A 339 -10.25 -16.04 1.02
C ALA A 339 -9.34 -16.21 2.24
N TRP A 340 -8.46 -15.23 2.48
CA TRP A 340 -7.60 -15.21 3.65
C TRP A 340 -8.39 -15.11 4.95
N LEU A 341 -9.41 -14.24 5.03
CA LEU A 341 -10.29 -14.11 6.21
C LEU A 341 -11.08 -15.40 6.46
N ALA A 342 -11.66 -15.99 5.41
CA ALA A 342 -12.47 -17.21 5.50
C ALA A 342 -11.65 -18.44 5.94
N ALA A 343 -10.38 -18.50 5.59
CA ALA A 343 -9.50 -19.61 5.97
C ALA A 343 -9.05 -19.57 7.45
N ARG A 344 -9.27 -18.47 8.18
CA ARG A 344 -8.76 -18.31 9.54
C ARG A 344 -9.70 -18.88 10.58
N ARG A 345 -9.10 -19.62 11.53
CA ARG A 345 -9.77 -20.07 12.75
C ARG A 345 -9.29 -19.21 13.90
N TRP A 346 -10.08 -18.19 14.22
CA TRP A 346 -9.80 -17.29 15.33
C TRP A 346 -9.97 -18.03 16.66
N THR A 347 -8.97 -17.92 17.54
CA THR A 347 -9.02 -18.49 18.88
C THR A 347 -10.13 -17.83 19.72
N PRO A 348 -10.67 -18.50 20.76
CA PRO A 348 -11.66 -17.90 21.66
C PRO A 348 -11.21 -16.56 22.23
N ARG A 349 -9.93 -16.44 22.62
CA ARG A 349 -9.34 -15.20 23.12
C ARG A 349 -9.31 -14.08 22.07
N GLN A 350 -8.95 -14.39 20.82
CA GLN A 350 -8.97 -13.38 19.74
C GLN A 350 -10.40 -12.89 19.47
N ARG A 351 -11.39 -13.80 19.49
CA ARG A 351 -12.81 -13.46 19.32
C ARG A 351 -13.35 -12.63 20.48
N GLU A 352 -12.94 -12.92 21.71
CA GLU A 352 -13.30 -12.12 22.89
C GLU A 352 -12.77 -10.69 22.77
N VAL A 353 -11.50 -10.53 22.33
CA VAL A 353 -10.85 -9.22 22.26
C VAL A 353 -11.34 -8.38 21.07
N ALA A 354 -11.57 -9.00 19.91
CA ALA A 354 -11.78 -8.27 18.66
C ALA A 354 -12.84 -8.88 17.72
N GLY A 355 -13.75 -9.70 18.24
CA GLY A 355 -14.77 -10.41 17.46
C GLY A 355 -15.58 -9.50 16.55
N HIS A 356 -16.15 -8.41 17.10
CA HIS A 356 -16.91 -7.43 16.32
C HIS A 356 -16.09 -6.80 15.20
N LEU A 357 -14.80 -6.50 15.43
CA LEU A 357 -13.92 -5.91 14.40
C LEU A 357 -13.63 -6.89 13.27
N LEU A 358 -13.52 -8.19 13.58
CA LEU A 358 -13.32 -9.23 12.57
C LEU A 358 -14.57 -9.39 11.69
N ASP A 359 -15.76 -9.35 12.30
CA ASP A 359 -17.02 -9.42 11.58
C ASP A 359 -17.20 -8.18 10.68
N GLU A 360 -16.89 -7.00 11.22
CA GLU A 360 -16.96 -5.68 10.56
C GLU A 360 -15.98 -5.54 9.38
N LEU A 361 -14.77 -6.12 9.49
CA LEU A 361 -13.83 -6.23 8.36
C LEU A 361 -14.35 -7.20 7.30
N THR A 362 -14.89 -8.35 7.74
CA THR A 362 -15.41 -9.38 6.84
C THR A 362 -16.59 -8.85 6.02
N GLU A 363 -17.52 -8.13 6.64
CA GLU A 363 -18.65 -7.50 5.95
C GLU A 363 -18.17 -6.48 4.91
N ARG A 364 -17.23 -5.59 5.25
CA ARG A 364 -16.69 -4.61 4.27
C ARG A 364 -16.04 -5.29 3.06
N VAL A 365 -15.24 -6.33 3.30
CA VAL A 365 -14.58 -7.08 2.22
C VAL A 365 -15.60 -7.82 1.37
N GLU A 366 -16.65 -8.39 1.98
CA GLU A 366 -17.74 -9.03 1.25
C GLU A 366 -18.55 -8.02 0.43
N VAL A 367 -18.83 -6.83 0.95
CA VAL A 367 -19.49 -5.77 0.18
C VAL A 367 -18.64 -5.36 -1.03
N LEU A 368 -17.32 -5.20 -0.86
CA LEU A 368 -16.39 -4.92 -1.96
C LEU A 368 -16.41 -6.04 -3.03
N HIS A 369 -16.45 -7.31 -2.59
CA HIS A 369 -16.66 -8.44 -3.49
C HIS A 369 -17.97 -8.28 -4.24
N ARG A 370 -19.08 -8.07 -3.52
CA ARG A 370 -20.45 -7.95 -4.05
C ARG A 370 -20.65 -6.82 -5.04
N VAL A 371 -19.87 -5.74 -4.97
CA VAL A 371 -19.87 -4.66 -5.99
C VAL A 371 -18.93 -4.94 -7.18
N GLY A 372 -18.25 -6.09 -7.22
CA GLY A 372 -17.41 -6.50 -8.34
C GLY A 372 -16.03 -5.84 -8.37
N LEU A 373 -15.45 -5.56 -7.20
CA LEU A 373 -14.13 -4.93 -7.06
C LEU A 373 -13.05 -5.93 -6.63
N ASP A 374 -13.25 -7.23 -6.91
CA ASP A 374 -12.39 -8.35 -6.52
C ASP A 374 -10.93 -8.19 -6.90
N TYR A 375 -10.67 -7.53 -8.02
CA TYR A 375 -9.33 -7.33 -8.58
C TYR A 375 -8.58 -6.15 -7.95
N LEU A 376 -9.26 -5.29 -7.18
CA LEU A 376 -8.62 -4.17 -6.50
C LEU A 376 -7.96 -4.62 -5.20
N THR A 377 -6.97 -3.86 -4.76
CA THR A 377 -6.29 -4.02 -3.46
C THR A 377 -6.68 -2.85 -2.55
N LEU A 378 -6.60 -3.03 -1.22
CA LEU A 378 -6.94 -1.96 -0.27
C LEU A 378 -5.91 -0.81 -0.29
N ASP A 379 -4.67 -1.08 -0.70
CA ASP A 379 -3.61 -0.08 -0.82
C ASP A 379 -3.62 0.69 -2.17
N ARG A 380 -4.46 0.27 -3.13
CA ARG A 380 -4.65 0.94 -4.42
C ARG A 380 -5.03 2.41 -4.20
N GLN A 381 -4.29 3.31 -4.85
CA GLN A 381 -4.48 4.74 -4.68
C GLN A 381 -5.79 5.22 -5.32
N ALA A 382 -6.56 6.04 -4.60
CA ALA A 382 -7.86 6.51 -5.08
C ALA A 382 -7.78 7.28 -6.41
N ARG A 383 -6.71 8.06 -6.59
CA ARG A 383 -6.41 8.81 -7.82
C ARG A 383 -6.14 7.96 -9.07
N THR A 384 -5.96 6.65 -8.95
CA THR A 384 -5.75 5.75 -10.10
C THR A 384 -6.98 4.92 -10.43
N LEU A 385 -8.10 5.17 -9.75
CA LEU A 385 -9.39 4.54 -10.04
C LEU A 385 -10.07 5.23 -11.22
N SER A 386 -10.75 4.44 -12.04
CA SER A 386 -11.73 4.92 -13.02
C SER A 386 -12.97 5.48 -12.32
N GLY A 387 -13.77 6.30 -13.02
CA GLY A 387 -15.01 6.86 -12.46
C GLY A 387 -15.96 5.78 -11.93
N GLY A 388 -16.19 4.72 -12.71
CA GLY A 388 -17.04 3.60 -12.28
C GLY A 388 -16.47 2.82 -11.09
N GLU A 389 -15.15 2.67 -10.96
CA GLU A 389 -14.54 2.06 -9.76
C GLU A 389 -14.76 2.93 -8.52
N THR A 390 -14.50 4.23 -8.62
CA THR A 390 -14.73 5.19 -7.52
C THR A 390 -16.17 5.16 -7.06
N GLN A 391 -17.12 5.16 -7.98
CA GLN A 391 -18.53 5.12 -7.66
C GLN A 391 -18.94 3.82 -6.96
N ARG A 392 -18.47 2.67 -7.44
CA ARG A 392 -18.71 1.37 -6.78
C ARG A 392 -18.07 1.28 -5.40
N ILE A 393 -16.90 1.90 -5.20
CA ILE A 393 -16.26 2.01 -3.87
C ILE A 393 -17.11 2.86 -2.92
N HIS A 394 -17.66 3.99 -3.38
CA HIS A 394 -18.55 4.81 -2.56
C HIS A 394 -19.87 4.10 -2.26
N LEU A 395 -20.43 3.35 -3.21
CA LEU A 395 -21.59 2.49 -2.98
C LEU A 395 -21.27 1.42 -1.93
N ALA A 396 -20.10 0.78 -2.01
CA ALA A 396 -19.66 -0.18 -1.01
C ALA A 396 -19.51 0.44 0.38
N ALA A 397 -18.94 1.64 0.48
CA ALA A 397 -18.83 2.37 1.74
C ALA A 397 -20.21 2.73 2.31
N ALA A 398 -21.17 3.14 1.47
CA ALA A 398 -22.54 3.42 1.86
C ALA A 398 -23.31 2.19 2.35
N LEU A 399 -23.13 1.04 1.68
CA LEU A 399 -23.71 -0.23 2.13
C LEU A 399 -23.09 -0.69 3.46
N GLY A 400 -21.79 -0.46 3.65
CA GLY A 400 -21.06 -0.83 4.86
C GLY A 400 -21.27 0.10 6.05
N SER A 401 -21.79 1.32 5.87
CA SER A 401 -21.98 2.28 6.98
C SER A 401 -23.22 2.01 7.84
N GLY A 402 -24.13 1.14 7.38
CA GLY A 402 -25.34 0.77 8.12
C GLY A 402 -26.35 1.92 8.30
N LEU A 403 -26.24 3.00 7.52
CA LEU A 403 -27.17 4.13 7.60
C LEU A 403 -28.59 3.71 7.16
N THR A 404 -29.59 4.28 7.86
CA THR A 404 -31.01 4.10 7.57
C THR A 404 -31.68 5.47 7.46
N SER A 405 -32.89 5.54 6.90
CA SER A 405 -33.64 6.80 6.72
C SER A 405 -32.84 7.88 5.97
N THR A 406 -32.04 7.47 4.99
CA THR A 406 -31.19 8.36 4.18
C THR A 406 -31.64 8.33 2.72
N LEU A 407 -31.58 9.48 2.04
CA LEU A 407 -31.78 9.59 0.59
C LEU A 407 -30.44 9.50 -0.13
N TYR A 408 -30.19 8.44 -0.88
CA TYR A 408 -29.03 8.32 -1.75
C TYR A 408 -29.37 8.81 -3.15
N VAL A 409 -28.59 9.77 -3.66
CA VAL A 409 -28.75 10.29 -5.03
C VAL A 409 -27.53 9.88 -5.85
N LEU A 410 -27.72 9.05 -6.87
CA LEU A 410 -26.65 8.52 -7.71
C LEU A 410 -26.75 9.09 -9.12
N ASP A 411 -25.63 9.59 -9.63
CA ASP A 411 -25.49 10.09 -11.00
C ASP A 411 -24.85 9.02 -11.90
N GLU A 412 -25.66 8.42 -12.79
CA GLU A 412 -25.29 7.40 -13.78
C GLU A 412 -24.32 6.30 -13.29
N PRO A 413 -24.73 5.46 -12.32
CA PRO A 413 -23.89 4.42 -11.74
C PRO A 413 -23.44 3.30 -12.69
N THR A 414 -24.01 3.22 -13.89
CA THR A 414 -23.58 2.29 -14.93
C THR A 414 -22.41 2.79 -15.79
N ILE A 415 -21.94 4.04 -15.60
CA ILE A 415 -20.79 4.56 -16.35
C ILE A 415 -19.55 3.67 -16.16
N GLY A 416 -18.99 3.21 -17.28
CA GLY A 416 -17.79 2.38 -17.29
C GLY A 416 -17.99 0.97 -16.71
N LEU A 417 -19.26 0.57 -16.50
CA LEU A 417 -19.65 -0.78 -16.11
C LEU A 417 -19.88 -1.64 -17.36
N HIS A 418 -19.52 -2.91 -17.29
CA HIS A 418 -19.84 -3.84 -18.37
C HIS A 418 -21.34 -4.22 -18.30
N PRO A 419 -22.06 -4.39 -19.43
CA PRO A 419 -23.49 -4.69 -19.39
C PRO A 419 -23.90 -5.94 -18.59
N GLN A 420 -22.97 -6.89 -18.41
CA GLN A 420 -23.21 -8.09 -17.59
C GLN A 420 -23.30 -7.78 -16.09
N ASP A 421 -22.76 -6.64 -15.65
CA ASP A 421 -22.72 -6.27 -14.24
C ASP A 421 -23.89 -5.34 -13.83
N SER A 422 -24.73 -4.89 -14.77
CA SER A 422 -25.86 -3.99 -14.49
C SER A 422 -26.89 -4.62 -13.54
N GLU A 423 -27.19 -5.91 -13.71
CA GLU A 423 -28.09 -6.67 -12.81
C GLU A 423 -27.56 -6.72 -11.37
N ARG A 424 -26.24 -6.87 -11.24
CA ARG A 424 -25.55 -6.90 -9.95
C ARG A 424 -25.67 -5.55 -9.24
N LEU A 425 -25.44 -4.46 -9.97
CA LEU A 425 -25.64 -3.11 -9.46
C LEU A 425 -27.09 -2.88 -9.02
N LEU A 426 -28.06 -3.28 -9.83
CA LEU A 426 -29.48 -3.18 -9.48
C LEU A 426 -29.81 -3.91 -8.17
N SER A 427 -29.29 -5.14 -8.00
CA SER A 427 -29.44 -5.90 -6.76
C SER A 427 -28.88 -5.14 -5.54
N LEU A 428 -27.74 -4.48 -5.67
CA LEU A 428 -27.12 -3.70 -4.61
C LEU A 428 -27.92 -2.44 -4.24
N LEU A 429 -28.49 -1.76 -5.24
CA LEU A 429 -29.34 -0.59 -5.02
C LEU A 429 -30.63 -0.98 -4.29
N ARG A 430 -31.22 -2.13 -4.64
CA ARG A 430 -32.38 -2.70 -3.93
C ARG A 430 -32.05 -3.05 -2.49
N ASP A 431 -30.89 -3.64 -2.24
CA ASP A 431 -30.43 -3.92 -0.88
C ASP A 431 -30.27 -2.64 -0.05
N LEU A 432 -29.70 -1.58 -0.65
CA LEU A 432 -29.55 -0.29 0.02
C LEU A 432 -30.92 0.29 0.39
N ALA A 433 -31.90 0.21 -0.53
CA ALA A 433 -33.28 0.62 -0.27
C ALA A 433 -33.97 -0.23 0.80
N ALA A 434 -33.81 -1.55 0.74
CA ALA A 434 -34.39 -2.51 1.68
C ALA A 434 -33.91 -2.33 3.14
N ARG A 435 -32.75 -1.71 3.34
CA ARG A 435 -32.25 -1.28 4.66
C ARG A 435 -32.97 -0.05 5.23
N GLY A 436 -34.07 0.39 4.62
CA GLY A 436 -34.87 1.53 5.06
C GLY A 436 -34.36 2.87 4.53
N ASN A 437 -33.73 2.87 3.36
CA ASN A 437 -33.27 4.07 2.67
C ASN A 437 -34.11 4.32 1.40
N THR A 438 -33.98 5.52 0.83
CA THR A 438 -34.52 5.85 -0.48
C THR A 438 -33.36 6.04 -1.45
N VAL A 439 -33.46 5.45 -2.64
CA VAL A 439 -32.40 5.52 -3.66
C VAL A 439 -32.97 6.19 -4.90
N LEU A 440 -32.46 7.38 -5.22
CA LEU A 440 -32.76 8.12 -6.44
C LEU A 440 -31.58 7.97 -7.40
N VAL A 441 -31.85 7.49 -8.61
CA VAL A 441 -30.81 7.24 -9.61
C VAL A 441 -31.15 8.00 -10.89
N VAL A 442 -30.18 8.77 -11.39
CA VAL A 442 -30.23 9.36 -12.74
C VAL A 442 -29.59 8.35 -13.69
N GLU A 443 -30.35 7.81 -14.63
CA GLU A 443 -29.88 6.71 -15.50
C GLU A 443 -30.49 6.72 -16.89
N HIS A 444 -29.78 6.05 -17.79
CA HIS A 444 -30.24 5.74 -19.14
C HIS A 444 -30.09 4.23 -19.48
N ASP A 445 -29.54 3.42 -18.56
CA ASP A 445 -29.45 1.97 -18.72
C ASP A 445 -30.81 1.28 -18.64
N ARG A 446 -31.06 0.38 -19.60
CA ARG A 446 -32.34 -0.31 -19.73
C ARG A 446 -32.63 -1.25 -18.56
N THR A 447 -31.59 -1.86 -18.00
CA THR A 447 -31.72 -2.84 -16.91
C THR A 447 -32.16 -2.14 -15.64
N LEU A 448 -31.50 -1.02 -15.32
CA LEU A 448 -31.83 -0.23 -14.13
C LEU A 448 -33.21 0.41 -14.23
N ILE A 449 -33.55 1.03 -15.37
CA ILE A 449 -34.89 1.64 -15.55
C ILE A 449 -35.99 0.58 -15.42
N ARG A 450 -35.80 -0.61 -16.00
CA ARG A 450 -36.78 -1.71 -15.90
C ARG A 450 -36.86 -2.31 -14.50
N GLY A 451 -35.78 -2.21 -13.73
CA GLY A 451 -35.69 -2.73 -12.37
C GLY A 451 -36.17 -1.77 -11.28
N ALA A 452 -36.46 -0.51 -11.62
CA ALA A 452 -36.87 0.52 -10.68
C ALA A 452 -38.32 0.33 -10.21
N ASP A 453 -38.56 0.62 -8.93
CA ASP A 453 -39.91 0.60 -8.34
C ASP A 453 -40.77 1.77 -8.86
N HIS A 454 -40.12 2.91 -9.16
CA HIS A 454 -40.74 4.13 -9.66
C HIS A 454 -39.78 4.84 -10.62
N VAL A 455 -40.32 5.38 -11.71
CA VAL A 455 -39.55 6.05 -12.77
C VAL A 455 -40.14 7.45 -12.99
N ILE A 456 -39.27 8.44 -13.13
CA ILE A 456 -39.63 9.81 -13.49
C ILE A 456 -38.91 10.12 -14.80
N ASP A 457 -39.67 10.32 -15.88
CA ASP A 457 -39.15 10.68 -17.20
C ASP A 457 -39.18 12.20 -17.38
N LEU A 458 -38.02 12.80 -17.67
CA LEU A 458 -37.85 14.25 -17.71
C LEU A 458 -37.59 14.78 -19.12
N GLY A 459 -38.44 15.72 -19.54
CA GLY A 459 -38.37 16.52 -20.76
C GLY A 459 -38.68 15.71 -22.02
N PRO A 460 -39.45 16.23 -22.98
CA PRO A 460 -39.39 15.66 -24.32
C PRO A 460 -38.05 16.01 -25.01
N ALA A 461 -37.35 17.08 -24.56
CA ALA A 461 -36.09 17.56 -25.11
C ALA A 461 -35.16 18.15 -24.03
N ALA A 462 -33.97 18.64 -24.44
CA ALA A 462 -32.99 19.29 -23.56
C ALA A 462 -33.17 20.82 -23.52
N GLY A 463 -32.53 21.48 -22.54
CA GLY A 463 -32.52 22.95 -22.42
C GLY A 463 -33.88 23.54 -22.08
N GLU A 464 -34.23 24.68 -22.68
CA GLU A 464 -35.50 25.38 -22.46
C GLU A 464 -36.74 24.55 -22.86
N GLN A 465 -36.56 23.55 -23.73
CA GLN A 465 -37.61 22.64 -24.18
C GLN A 465 -37.74 21.39 -23.29
N GLY A 466 -36.91 21.29 -22.24
CA GLY A 466 -36.89 20.20 -21.26
C GLY A 466 -37.48 20.57 -19.91
N GLY A 467 -37.02 19.87 -18.87
CA GLY A 467 -37.32 20.20 -17.47
C GLY A 467 -38.77 19.97 -17.02
N ARG A 468 -39.57 19.24 -17.80
CA ARG A 468 -40.96 18.87 -17.46
C ARG A 468 -41.04 17.38 -17.17
N VAL A 469 -41.85 16.97 -16.21
CA VAL A 469 -42.17 15.55 -16.03
C VAL A 469 -43.09 15.11 -17.17
N VAL A 470 -42.62 14.20 -18.02
CA VAL A 470 -43.35 13.69 -19.19
C VAL A 470 -44.20 12.49 -18.81
N ALA A 471 -43.64 11.60 -17.99
CA ALA A 471 -44.32 10.46 -17.43
C ALA A 471 -43.72 10.17 -16.05
N GLU A 472 -44.55 9.70 -15.13
CA GLU A 472 -44.15 9.34 -13.78
C GLU A 472 -44.98 8.16 -13.29
N GLY A 473 -44.35 7.22 -12.61
CA GLY A 473 -45.03 6.07 -12.01
C GLY A 473 -44.22 4.79 -12.12
N PRO A 474 -44.86 3.62 -11.97
CA PRO A 474 -44.21 2.34 -12.23
C PRO A 474 -43.85 2.21 -13.72
N LEU A 475 -43.00 1.23 -14.05
CA LEU A 475 -42.51 1.00 -15.42
C LEU A 475 -43.66 0.95 -16.45
N GLU A 476 -44.78 0.32 -16.10
CA GLU A 476 -45.96 0.19 -16.96
C GLU A 476 -46.55 1.54 -17.37
N ALA A 477 -46.53 2.54 -16.48
CA ALA A 477 -47.00 3.88 -16.77
C ALA A 477 -46.09 4.58 -17.81
N ILE A 478 -44.77 4.39 -17.68
CA ILE A 478 -43.80 4.91 -18.65
C ILE A 478 -43.96 4.21 -20.01
N LEU A 479 -44.18 2.90 -20.00
CA LEU A 479 -44.43 2.13 -21.21
C LEU A 479 -45.79 2.44 -21.84
N ALA A 480 -46.78 2.95 -21.11
CA ALA A 480 -48.07 3.36 -21.67
C ALA A 480 -48.03 4.79 -22.26
N SER A 481 -47.11 5.63 -21.80
CA SER A 481 -46.99 7.02 -22.28
C SER A 481 -46.51 7.07 -23.74
N GLU A 482 -47.26 7.81 -24.56
CA GLU A 482 -46.90 8.14 -25.95
C GLU A 482 -45.90 9.31 -26.02
N ASP A 483 -45.98 10.24 -25.07
CA ASP A 483 -45.09 11.40 -24.97
C ASP A 483 -43.69 11.02 -24.44
N SER A 484 -43.58 9.89 -23.74
CA SER A 484 -42.31 9.39 -23.22
C SER A 484 -41.43 8.80 -24.33
N LEU A 485 -40.38 9.54 -24.70
CA LEU A 485 -39.33 9.05 -25.59
C LEU A 485 -38.64 7.82 -24.97
N THR A 486 -38.38 7.85 -23.66
CA THR A 486 -37.79 6.74 -22.91
C THR A 486 -38.67 5.49 -23.03
N GLY A 487 -39.97 5.60 -22.79
CA GLY A 487 -40.96 4.54 -22.96
C GLY A 487 -40.92 3.93 -24.37
N ARG A 488 -40.87 4.78 -25.40
CA ARG A 488 -40.72 4.32 -26.80
C ARG A 488 -39.45 3.51 -27.03
N TYR A 489 -38.29 3.97 -26.54
CA TYR A 489 -37.01 3.25 -26.66
C TYR A 489 -36.93 1.97 -25.81
N LEU A 490 -37.75 1.85 -24.76
CA LEU A 490 -37.88 0.65 -23.95
C LEU A 490 -38.78 -0.40 -24.60
N ARG A 491 -39.90 0.01 -25.23
CA ARG A 491 -40.81 -0.85 -26.00
C ARG A 491 -40.17 -1.34 -27.29
N GLU A 492 -39.58 -0.42 -28.04
CA GLU A 492 -39.11 -0.65 -29.39
C GLU A 492 -37.58 -0.61 -29.48
N ARG A 493 -37.06 -1.09 -30.60
CA ARG A 493 -35.66 -0.88 -31.00
C ARG A 493 -35.65 0.01 -32.25
N PRO A 494 -35.99 1.30 -32.13
CA PRO A 494 -36.24 2.16 -33.29
C PRO A 494 -35.02 2.24 -34.21
N GLN A 495 -35.29 2.38 -35.52
CA GLN A 495 -34.27 2.43 -36.56
C GLN A 495 -33.52 3.76 -36.51
N THR A 496 -32.40 3.78 -35.79
CA THR A 496 -31.47 4.92 -35.78
C THR A 496 -30.72 5.02 -37.11
N PRO A 497 -30.20 6.20 -37.49
CA PRO A 497 -29.33 6.34 -38.66
C PRO A 497 -28.15 5.35 -38.65
N ALA A 498 -27.55 5.13 -37.49
CA ALA A 498 -26.48 4.14 -37.30
C ALA A 498 -26.94 2.70 -37.60
N ARG A 499 -28.13 2.30 -37.12
CA ARG A 499 -28.70 0.97 -37.40
C ARG A 499 -29.05 0.77 -38.87
N ARG A 500 -29.60 1.79 -39.52
CA ARG A 500 -29.87 1.78 -40.96
C ARG A 500 -28.58 1.67 -41.76
N HIS A 501 -27.55 2.44 -41.39
CA HIS A 501 -26.23 2.35 -42.00
C HIS A 501 -25.63 0.95 -41.82
N MET A 502 -25.62 0.39 -40.61
CA MET A 502 -25.09 -0.96 -40.37
C MET A 502 -25.86 -2.05 -41.12
N ALA A 503 -27.19 -1.97 -41.17
CA ALA A 503 -28.00 -2.93 -41.92
C ALA A 503 -27.76 -2.83 -43.44
N ARG A 504 -27.57 -1.62 -43.96
CA ARG A 504 -27.17 -1.38 -45.36
C ARG A 504 -25.77 -1.92 -45.62
N PHE A 505 -24.80 -1.55 -44.79
CA PHE A 505 -23.41 -1.98 -44.86
C PHE A 505 -23.30 -3.52 -44.90
N ARG A 506 -23.97 -4.23 -43.98
CA ARG A 506 -23.97 -5.70 -43.95
C ARG A 506 -24.54 -6.34 -45.23
N ARG A 507 -25.50 -5.70 -45.88
CA ARG A 507 -26.11 -6.20 -47.12
C ARG A 507 -25.25 -5.91 -48.35
N GLU A 508 -24.59 -4.76 -48.40
CA GLU A 508 -23.85 -4.29 -49.58
C GLU A 508 -22.39 -4.78 -49.60
N GLN A 509 -21.73 -4.87 -48.45
CA GLN A 509 -20.28 -5.07 -48.36
C GLN A 509 -19.87 -6.48 -47.90
N GLY A 510 -20.73 -7.25 -47.23
CA GLY A 510 -20.34 -8.57 -46.67
C GLY A 510 -19.24 -8.48 -45.59
N TRP A 511 -19.03 -9.55 -44.82
CA TRP A 511 -17.98 -9.57 -43.78
C TRP A 511 -16.58 -9.84 -44.35
N GLU A 512 -16.50 -10.62 -45.43
CA GLU A 512 -15.24 -11.02 -46.06
C GLU A 512 -14.53 -9.83 -46.72
N THR A 513 -15.27 -9.03 -47.50
CA THR A 513 -14.77 -7.80 -48.16
C THR A 513 -14.32 -6.76 -47.13
N LEU A 514 -15.06 -6.58 -46.03
CA LEU A 514 -14.65 -5.70 -44.93
C LEU A 514 -13.32 -6.17 -44.30
N SER A 515 -13.13 -7.48 -44.12
CA SER A 515 -11.89 -8.02 -43.57
C SER A 515 -10.71 -7.74 -44.49
N GLU A 516 -10.88 -7.85 -45.81
CA GLU A 516 -9.85 -7.51 -46.80
C GLU A 516 -9.53 -6.01 -46.79
N GLU A 517 -10.56 -5.16 -46.82
CA GLU A 517 -10.40 -3.70 -46.76
C GLU A 517 -9.68 -3.27 -45.47
N LEU A 518 -10.09 -3.79 -44.31
CA LEU A 518 -9.44 -3.50 -43.02
C LEU A 518 -8.00 -4.04 -42.96
N SER A 519 -7.71 -5.14 -43.66
CA SER A 519 -6.35 -5.71 -43.73
C SER A 519 -5.42 -4.86 -44.59
N ALA A 520 -5.95 -4.16 -45.59
CA ALA A 520 -5.21 -3.25 -46.46
C ALA A 520 -4.93 -1.89 -45.80
N LEU A 521 -5.63 -1.53 -44.72
CA LEU A 521 -5.42 -0.26 -44.02
C LEU A 521 -4.06 -0.23 -43.30
N PRO A 522 -3.38 0.94 -43.28
CA PRO A 522 -2.22 1.16 -42.41
C PRO A 522 -2.57 0.87 -40.95
N ARG A 523 -1.61 0.41 -40.14
CA ARG A 523 -1.88 -0.04 -38.76
C ARG A 523 -0.93 0.59 -37.75
N ILE A 524 -1.46 0.85 -36.56
CA ILE A 524 -0.65 1.09 -35.36
C ILE A 524 -0.47 -0.26 -34.67
N ALA A 525 0.78 -0.71 -34.57
CA ALA A 525 1.15 -1.93 -33.85
C ALA A 525 1.60 -1.59 -32.44
N ILE A 526 0.89 -2.10 -31.44
CA ILE A 526 1.38 -2.19 -30.07
C ILE A 526 1.98 -3.59 -29.91
N ARG A 527 3.22 -3.64 -29.39
CA ARG A 527 3.94 -4.90 -29.19
C ARG A 527 4.44 -5.02 -27.76
N GLY A 528 4.32 -6.20 -27.19
CA GLY A 528 4.82 -6.56 -25.86
C GLY A 528 4.24 -5.72 -24.73
N ALA A 529 2.98 -5.30 -24.81
CA ALA A 529 2.37 -4.48 -23.77
C ALA A 529 2.28 -5.25 -22.44
N ARG A 530 2.97 -4.72 -21.41
CA ARG A 530 3.14 -5.35 -20.09
C ARG A 530 2.76 -4.43 -18.92
N ALA A 531 2.20 -3.26 -19.21
CA ALA A 531 1.79 -2.33 -18.16
C ALA A 531 0.63 -2.92 -17.34
N HIS A 532 0.68 -2.72 -16.02
CA HIS A 532 -0.31 -3.22 -15.05
C HIS A 532 -0.65 -4.70 -15.20
N ASN A 533 -1.86 -5.03 -15.64
CA ASN A 533 -2.34 -6.40 -15.77
C ASN A 533 -2.25 -6.96 -17.20
N LEU A 534 -1.66 -6.21 -18.14
CA LEU A 534 -1.41 -6.69 -19.50
C LEU A 534 -0.31 -7.75 -19.51
N LYS A 535 -0.57 -8.87 -20.18
CA LYS A 535 0.32 -10.04 -20.20
C LYS A 535 1.02 -10.18 -21.56
N ASN A 536 1.96 -9.26 -21.84
CA ASN A 536 2.72 -9.23 -23.10
C ASN A 536 1.80 -9.25 -24.33
N VAL A 537 0.88 -8.28 -24.40
CA VAL A 537 -0.15 -8.21 -25.43
C VAL A 537 0.42 -7.55 -26.69
N ASP A 538 0.20 -8.19 -27.83
CA ASP A 538 0.42 -7.64 -29.17
C ASP A 538 -0.94 -7.34 -29.79
N VAL A 539 -1.13 -6.12 -30.29
CA VAL A 539 -2.38 -5.72 -30.96
C VAL A 539 -2.09 -4.78 -32.13
N ASP A 540 -2.87 -4.94 -33.19
CA ASP A 540 -2.85 -4.06 -34.37
C ASP A 540 -4.17 -3.29 -34.47
N PHE A 541 -4.07 -1.97 -34.51
CA PHE A 541 -5.21 -1.08 -34.73
C PHE A 541 -5.19 -0.54 -36.17
N PRO A 542 -6.20 -0.86 -37.00
CA PRO A 542 -6.30 -0.27 -38.34
C PRO A 542 -6.57 1.23 -38.25
N LEU A 543 -5.84 2.01 -39.03
CA LEU A 543 -6.01 3.46 -39.17
C LEU A 543 -7.15 3.78 -40.14
N GLY A 544 -7.86 4.88 -39.90
CA GLY A 544 -8.98 5.29 -40.74
C GLY A 544 -10.27 4.50 -40.50
N ALA A 545 -10.30 3.62 -39.50
CA ALA A 545 -11.48 2.86 -39.08
C ALA A 545 -11.95 3.26 -37.67
N LEU A 546 -13.25 3.11 -37.40
CA LEU A 546 -13.78 3.21 -36.04
C LEU A 546 -13.50 1.91 -35.29
N VAL A 547 -12.53 1.93 -34.38
CA VAL A 547 -12.19 0.76 -33.55
C VAL A 547 -12.74 0.92 -32.14
N ALA A 548 -13.48 -0.09 -31.67
CA ALA A 548 -14.00 -0.14 -30.31
C ALA A 548 -13.25 -1.20 -29.48
N VAL A 549 -12.55 -0.77 -28.43
CA VAL A 549 -11.91 -1.67 -27.46
C VAL A 549 -12.93 -2.03 -26.38
N THR A 550 -13.28 -3.30 -26.28
CA THR A 550 -14.34 -3.78 -25.38
C THR A 550 -13.83 -4.84 -24.40
N GLY A 551 -14.64 -5.17 -23.39
CA GLY A 551 -14.29 -6.15 -22.34
C GLY A 551 -14.75 -5.72 -20.96
N VAL A 552 -14.72 -6.65 -20.00
CA VAL A 552 -15.15 -6.44 -18.60
C VAL A 552 -14.31 -5.39 -17.86
N SER A 553 -14.84 -4.80 -16.78
CA SER A 553 -14.07 -3.89 -15.92
C SER A 553 -12.84 -4.61 -15.36
N GLY A 554 -11.70 -3.90 -15.31
CA GLY A 554 -10.42 -4.51 -14.90
C GLY A 554 -9.68 -5.31 -16.00
N SER A 555 -10.22 -5.49 -17.21
CA SER A 555 -9.53 -6.26 -18.27
C SER A 555 -8.29 -5.60 -18.88
N GLY A 556 -7.96 -4.37 -18.50
CA GLY A 556 -6.80 -3.62 -19.01
C GLY A 556 -7.08 -2.65 -20.17
N LYS A 557 -8.35 -2.41 -20.53
CA LYS A 557 -8.75 -1.53 -21.67
C LYS A 557 -8.22 -0.10 -21.61
N SER A 558 -8.08 0.47 -20.42
CA SER A 558 -7.55 1.84 -20.24
C SER A 558 -6.02 1.88 -20.16
N THR A 559 -5.40 0.72 -19.93
CA THR A 559 -3.94 0.57 -19.89
C THR A 559 -3.37 0.31 -21.28
N LEU A 560 -4.09 -0.50 -22.07
CA LEU A 560 -3.86 -0.65 -23.50
C LEU A 560 -4.26 0.64 -24.22
#